data_AF-A0A4R3S8R0-F1
#
_entry.id   AF-A0A4R3S8R0-F1
#
_cell.length_a   1.000
_cell.length_b   1.000
_cell.length_c   1.000
_cell.angle_alpha   90.00
_cell.angle_beta   90.00
_cell.angle_gamma   90.00
#
_symmetry.space_group_name_H-M   'P 1'
#
loop_
_entity.id
_entity.type
_entity.pdbx_description
1 polymer ?
#
loop_
_entity_poly.entity_id
_entity_poly.type
_entity_poly.pdbx_seq_one_letter_code
_entity_poly.pdbx_strand_id
1 'polypeptide(L)' 'MSRYEVRLPYAMSETLVAAFPEFSLVQIGPGETLLVGDLSDQTQLHGLLARIADLGLDIAELRQLR' A
#
# COMPACT_ATOMS: atom_id res chain seq x y z
N MET A 1 -12.27 11.00 -5.51
CA MET A 1 -11.71 9.72 -5.05
C MET A 1 -10.95 9.13 -6.21
N SER A 2 -9.69 8.77 -5.99
CA SER A 2 -8.89 8.06 -6.98
C SER A 2 -8.41 6.77 -6.35
N ARG A 3 -8.35 5.73 -7.17
CA ARG A 3 -7.84 4.44 -6.73
C ARG A 3 -6.32 4.47 -6.84
N TYR A 4 -5.64 4.00 -5.81
CA TYR A 4 -4.18 3.91 -5.79
C TYR A 4 -3.74 2.47 -5.66
N GLU A 5 -2.60 2.20 -6.30
CA GLU A 5 -1.87 0.96 -6.18
C GLU A 5 -0.47 1.28 -5.66
N VAL A 6 -0.10 0.64 -4.54
CA VAL A 6 1.23 0.74 -3.95
C VAL A 6 1.86 -0.65 -3.96
N ARG A 7 2.96 -0.80 -4.69
CA ARG A 7 3.71 -2.05 -4.73
C ARG A 7 4.80 -2.01 -3.67
N LEU A 8 4.80 -3.01 -2.80
CA LEU A 8 5.82 -3.24 -1.79
C LEU A 8 6.67 -4.46 -2.17
N PRO A 9 8.01 -4.39 -2.03
CA PRO A 9 8.91 -5.50 -2.29
C PRO A 9 8.98 -6.48 -1.10
N TYR A 10 7.82 -6.80 -0.52
CA TYR A 10 7.70 -7.76 0.59
C TYR A 10 6.61 -8.79 0.30
N ALA A 11 6.82 -10.01 0.80
CA ALA A 11 5.81 -11.05 0.76
C ALA A 11 4.59 -10.68 1.63
N MET A 12 3.40 -11.07 1.16
CA MET A 12 2.18 -10.86 1.93
C MET A 12 2.25 -11.70 3.21
N SER A 13 1.99 -11.05 4.35
CA SER A 13 1.99 -11.67 5.68
C SER A 13 0.81 -11.15 6.49
N GLU A 14 0.41 -11.88 7.53
CA GLU A 14 -0.66 -11.45 8.43
C GLU A 14 -0.37 -10.10 9.09
N THR A 15 0.90 -9.84 9.45
CA THR A 15 1.35 -8.55 9.99
C THR A 15 1.15 -7.42 8.99
N LEU A 16 1.50 -7.65 7.72
CA LEU A 16 1.35 -6.63 6.67
C LEU A 16 -0.14 -6.36 6.39
N VAL A 17 -0.98 -7.39 6.39
CA VAL A 17 -2.44 -7.24 6.27
C VAL A 17 -3.01 -6.46 7.45
N ALA A 18 -2.58 -6.75 8.67
CA ALA A 18 -3.03 -6.05 9.87
C ALA A 18 -2.56 -4.58 9.93
N ALA A 19 -1.47 -4.23 9.25
CA ALA A 19 -0.96 -2.85 9.20
C ALA A 19 -1.77 -1.92 8.29
N PHE A 20 -2.50 -2.49 7.32
CA PHE A 20 -3.26 -1.74 6.31
C PHE A 20 -4.69 -2.28 6.15
N PRO A 21 -5.49 -2.35 7.22
CA PRO A 21 -6.84 -2.92 7.18
C PRO A 21 -7.82 -2.14 6.28
N GLU A 22 -7.53 -0.88 5.98
CA GLU A 22 -8.31 -0.05 5.07
C GLU A 22 -7.95 -0.28 3.58
N PHE A 23 -6.93 -1.09 3.28
CA PHE A 23 -6.52 -1.45 1.92
C PHE A 23 -6.74 -2.94 1.63
N SER A 24 -6.95 -3.25 0.36
CA SER A 24 -6.89 -4.62 -0.14
C SER A 24 -5.45 -4.98 -0.48
N LEU A 25 -4.91 -6.04 0.12
CA LEU A 25 -3.58 -6.54 -0.17
C LEU A 25 -3.66 -7.75 -1.10
N VAL A 26 -2.89 -7.72 -2.16
CA VAL A 26 -2.83 -8.79 -3.17
C VAL A 26 -1.39 -9.23 -3.35
N GLN A 27 -1.12 -10.52 -3.19
CA GLN A 27 0.18 -11.08 -3.55
C GLN A 27 0.29 -11.16 -5.08
N ILE A 28 1.26 -10.44 -5.65
CA ILE A 28 1.46 -10.36 -7.10
C ILE A 28 2.73 -11.09 -7.59
N GLY A 29 3.52 -11.63 -6.65
CA GLY A 29 4.74 -12.36 -6.95
C GLY A 29 5.41 -12.94 -5.69
N PRO A 30 6.49 -13.71 -5.85
CA PRO A 30 7.32 -14.11 -4.72
C PRO A 30 7.97 -12.86 -4.11
N GLY A 31 7.64 -12.57 -2.86
CA GLY A 31 8.19 -11.41 -2.17
C GLY A 31 7.61 -10.07 -2.60
N GLU A 32 6.42 -10.03 -3.22
CA GLU A 32 5.80 -8.77 -3.63
C GLU A 32 4.32 -8.70 -3.26
N THR A 33 3.92 -7.56 -2.72
CA THR A 33 2.55 -7.28 -2.29
C THR A 33 2.08 -5.97 -2.89
N LEU A 34 0.86 -5.98 -3.43
CA LEU A 34 0.17 -4.80 -3.94
C LEU A 34 -0.88 -4.36 -2.93
N LEU A 35 -0.79 -3.13 -2.45
CA LEU A 35 -1.85 -2.47 -1.68
C LEU A 35 -2.73 -1.71 -2.66
N VAL A 36 -4.04 -1.93 -2.58
CA VAL A 36 -5.03 -1.31 -3.45
C VAL A 36 -6.12 -0.69 -2.60
N GLY A 37 -6.40 0.59 -2.80
CA GLY A 37 -7.43 1.30 -2.04
C GLY A 37 -7.82 2.63 -2.67
N ASP A 38 -8.99 3.13 -2.28
CA ASP A 38 -9.51 4.41 -2.72
C ASP A 38 -9.09 5.51 -1.74
N LEU A 39 -8.47 6.57 -2.26
CA LEU A 39 -8.09 7.74 -1.46
C LEU A 39 -8.89 8.96 -1.92
N SER A 40 -9.43 9.73 -0.97
CA SER A 40 -10.27 10.89 -1.27
C SER A 40 -9.46 12.07 -1.79
N ASP A 41 -8.28 12.29 -1.23
CA ASP A 41 -7.44 13.47 -1.45
C ASP A 41 -5.96 13.19 -1.10
N GLN A 42 -5.11 14.20 -1.31
CA GLN A 42 -3.67 14.10 -1.06
C GLN A 42 -3.32 13.89 0.42
N THR A 43 -4.16 14.31 1.37
CA THR A 43 -3.91 14.10 2.81
C THR A 43 -3.94 12.62 3.14
N GLN A 44 -4.92 11.88 2.61
CA GLN A 44 -4.98 10.43 2.77
C GLN A 44 -3.78 9.73 2.14
N LEU A 45 -3.32 10.19 0.97
CA LEU A 45 -2.11 9.66 0.34
C LEU A 45 -0.87 9.89 1.21
N HIS A 46 -0.67 11.10 1.72
CA HIS A 46 0.45 11.39 2.61
C HIS A 46 0.38 10.59 3.92
N GLY A 47 -0.82 10.34 4.45
CA GLY A 47 -1.04 9.47 5.60
C GLY A 47 -0.60 8.02 5.35
N LEU A 48 -0.95 7.47 4.18
CA LEU A 48 -0.47 6.14 3.76
C LEU A 48 1.05 6.09 3.66
N LEU A 49 1.67 7.06 2.99
CA LEU A 49 3.12 7.12 2.81
C LEU A 49 3.86 7.25 4.15
N ALA A 50 3.35 8.08 5.06
CA ALA A 50 3.90 8.22 6.40
C ALA A 50 3.80 6.92 7.20
N ARG A 51 2.66 6.22 7.15
CA ARG A 51 2.51 4.93 7.83
C ARG A 51 3.48 3.88 7.29
N ILE A 52 3.65 3.82 5.97
CA ILE A 52 4.62 2.91 5.34
C ILE A 52 6.05 3.22 5.84
N ALA A 53 6.42 4.50 5.89
CA ALA A 53 7.72 4.94 6.38
C ALA A 53 7.94 4.63 7.88
N ASP A 54 6.93 4.86 8.73
CA ASP A 54 6.99 4.55 10.18
C ASP A 54 7.17 3.05 10.45
N LEU A 55 6.66 2.20 9.56
CA LEU A 55 6.86 0.75 9.61
C LEU A 55 8.22 0.30 9.04
N GLY A 56 9.02 1.24 8.51
CA GLY A 56 10.31 0.93 7.88
C GLY A 56 10.17 0.15 6.57
N LEU A 57 9.02 0.25 5.90
CA LEU A 57 8.74 -0.44 4.64
C LEU A 57 9.14 0.44 3.45
N ASP A 58 9.70 -0.19 2.43
CA ASP A 58 10.02 0.42 1.14
C ASP A 58 8.85 0.35 0.16
N ILE A 59 8.76 1.34 -0.72
CA ILE A 59 7.81 1.38 -1.84
C ILE A 59 8.57 1.13 -3.13
N ALA A 60 8.21 0.05 -3.83
CA ALA A 60 8.76 -0.26 -5.15
C ALA A 60 8.08 0.58 -6.25
N GLU A 61 6.77 0.79 -6.14
CA GLU A 61 5.99 1.56 -7.12
C GLU A 61 4.76 2.20 -6.48
N LEU A 62 4.39 3.41 -6.91
CA LEU A 62 3.14 4.08 -6.56
C LEU A 62 2.45 4.51 -7.85
N ARG A 63 1.20 4.07 -8.03
CA ARG A 63 0.38 4.39 -9.21
C ARG A 63 -0.98 4.92 -8.79
N GLN A 64 -1.41 5.99 -9.44
CA GLN A 64 -2.79 6.48 -9.38
C GLN A 64 -3.55 5.92 -10.60
N LEU A 65 -4.59 5.15 -10.33
CA LEU A 65 -5.56 4.71 -11.32
C LEU A 65 -6.64 5.79 -11.43
N ARG A 66 -6.82 6.31 -12.65
CA ARG A 66 -7.84 7.34 -12.96
C ARG A 66 -9.20 6.71 -13.20
#